data_AF-A0A146LL49-F1
#
_entry.id   AF-A0A146LL49-F1
#
_cell.length_a   1.000
_cell.length_b   1.000
_cell.length_c   1.000
_cell.angle_alpha   90.00
_cell.angle_beta   90.00
_cell.angle_gamma   90.00
#
_symmetry.space_group_name_H-M   'P 1'
#
loop_
_entity.id
_entity.type
_entity.pdbx_description
1 polymer ?
#
loop_
_entity_poly.entity_id
_entity_poly.type
_entity_poly.pdbx_seq_one_letter_code
_entity_poly.pdbx_strand_id
1 'polypeptide(L)'
;MPRRSHKAKCLELIASQALIRYLLAENSDEEDDVLEESLEELTVATHYRYGVDFIHGSVEKSRSWCEHVLPNIDEGRFRQMMRTNWHQFQIIMNEIKDDPVFKSKQQFPVEIQLMVVLYRLGSYGEGASVAKIATLFG
;
A
#
# COMPACT_ATOMS: atom_id res chain seq x y z
N MET A 1 2.14 14.32 15.21
CA MET A 1 3.08 14.53 14.09
C MET A 1 3.09 13.28 13.22
N PRO A 2 2.90 13.37 11.88
CA PRO A 2 2.99 12.21 11.00
C PRO A 2 4.40 11.61 11.06
N ARG A 3 4.50 10.28 11.16
CA ARG A 3 5.78 9.57 11.15
C ARG A 3 6.46 9.79 9.80
N ARG A 4 7.68 10.35 9.78
CA ARG A 4 8.51 10.41 8.57
C ARG A 4 8.76 9.00 8.03
N SER A 5 8.56 8.81 6.73
CA SER A 5 8.78 7.52 6.08
C SER A 5 10.27 7.14 6.12
N HIS A 6 10.57 5.84 6.05
CA HIS A 6 11.96 5.36 6.02
C HIS A 6 12.70 5.92 4.79
N LYS A 7 12.04 5.97 3.63
CA LYS A 7 12.58 6.60 2.41
C LYS A 7 12.92 8.08 2.62
N ALA A 8 12.06 8.85 3.28
CA ALA A 8 12.35 10.25 3.57
C ALA A 8 13.61 10.40 4.44
N LYS A 9 13.81 9.52 5.42
CA LYS A 9 15.03 9.50 6.24
C LYS A 9 16.27 9.12 5.43
N CYS A 10 16.16 8.13 4.54
CA CYS A 10 17.26 7.75 3.65
C CYS A 10 17.68 8.91 2.74
N LEU A 11 16.71 9.59 2.11
CA LEU A 11 17.00 10.75 1.25
C LEU A 11 17.68 11.88 2.02
N GLU A 12 17.25 12.15 3.25
CA GLU A 12 17.90 13.14 4.13
C GLU A 12 19.34 12.72 4.51
N LEU A 13 19.58 11.43 4.75
CA LEU A 13 20.90 10.93 5.08
C LEU A 13 21.86 11.03 3.88
N ILE A 14 21.42 10.66 2.68
CA ILE A 14 22.21 10.81 1.45
C ILE A 14 22.60 12.28 1.27
N ALA A 15 21.62 13.20 1.34
CA ALA A 15 21.91 14.63 1.20
C ALA A 15 22.84 15.18 2.30
N SER A 16 22.68 14.73 3.55
CA SER A 16 23.54 15.15 4.67
C SER A 16 24.98 14.64 4.49
N GLN A 17 25.13 13.39 4.03
CA GLN A 17 26.44 12.78 3.77
C GLN A 17 27.13 13.43 2.59
N ALA A 18 26.40 13.74 1.51
CA ALA A 18 26.90 14.50 0.36
C ALA A 18 27.47 15.85 0.80
N LEU A 19 26.74 16.60 1.63
CA LEU A 19 27.20 17.89 2.16
C LEU A 19 28.49 17.75 2.98
N ILE A 20 28.57 16.73 3.84
CA ILE A 20 29.77 16.49 4.65
C ILE A 20 30.97 16.17 3.76
N ARG A 21 30.78 15.29 2.75
CA ARG A 21 31.85 14.94 1.80
C ARG A 21 32.30 16.15 0.99
N TYR A 22 31.36 16.96 0.51
CA TYR A 22 31.64 18.17 -0.26
C TYR A 22 32.46 19.18 0.57
N LEU A 23 32.10 19.38 1.84
CA LEU A 23 32.85 20.26 2.74
C LEU A 23 34.26 19.75 3.09
N LEU A 24 34.52 18.46 2.90
CA LEU A 24 35.81 17.81 3.16
C LEU A 24 36.65 17.63 1.89
N ALA A 25 36.11 17.94 0.72
CA ALA A 25 36.83 17.86 -0.54
C ALA A 25 38.03 18.81 -0.54
N GLU A 26 39.17 18.34 -1.01
CA GLU A 26 40.42 19.12 -0.98
C GLU A 26 40.56 20.03 -2.21
N ASN A 27 39.78 19.77 -3.27
CA ASN A 27 39.84 20.48 -4.54
C ASN A 27 38.50 20.42 -5.30
N SER A 28 38.40 21.22 -6.36
CA SER A 28 37.19 21.33 -7.18
C SER A 28 36.82 20.04 -7.91
N ASP A 29 37.79 19.19 -8.25
CA ASP A 29 37.51 17.94 -8.96
C ASP A 29 36.83 16.95 -8.00
N GLU A 30 37.31 16.86 -6.75
CA GLU A 30 36.68 16.06 -5.70
C GLU A 30 35.29 16.59 -5.30
N GLU A 31 35.10 17.91 -5.33
CA GLU A 31 33.78 18.53 -5.12
C GLU A 31 32.77 18.07 -6.18
N ASP A 32 33.18 18.10 -7.46
CA ASP A 32 32.35 17.68 -8.59
C ASP A 32 32.05 16.17 -8.53
N ASP A 33 33.04 15.33 -8.21
CA ASP A 33 32.88 13.88 -8.03
C ASP A 33 31.84 13.55 -6.94
N VAL A 34 31.90 14.25 -5.80
CA VAL A 34 30.94 14.07 -4.70
C VAL A 34 29.54 14.47 -5.13
N LEU A 35 29.39 15.56 -5.88
CA LEU A 35 28.09 16.02 -6.35
C LEU A 35 27.51 15.03 -7.36
N GLU A 36 28.31 14.51 -8.30
CA GLU A 36 27.88 13.53 -9.30
C GLU A 36 27.41 12.23 -8.63
N GLU A 37 28.23 11.63 -7.73
CA GLU A 37 27.89 10.42 -6.98
C GLU A 37 26.57 10.61 -6.20
N SER A 38 26.45 11.74 -5.48
CA SER A 38 25.27 12.03 -4.66
C SER A 38 24.01 12.25 -5.49
N LEU A 39 24.14 12.87 -6.67
CA LEU A 39 23.04 13.08 -7.60
C LEU A 39 22.55 11.75 -8.17
N GLU A 40 23.45 10.83 -8.50
CA GLU A 40 23.11 9.47 -8.93
C GLU A 40 22.38 8.71 -7.83
N GLU A 41 22.91 8.72 -6.60
CA GLU A 41 22.28 8.07 -5.44
C GLU A 41 20.86 8.61 -5.17
N LEU A 42 20.69 9.93 -5.18
CA LEU A 42 19.38 10.58 -5.01
C LEU A 42 18.46 10.25 -6.17
N THR A 43 18.96 10.22 -7.40
CA THR A 43 18.17 9.88 -8.59
C THR A 43 17.64 8.45 -8.47
N VAL A 44 18.49 7.48 -8.15
CA VAL A 44 18.07 6.09 -7.91
C VAL A 44 17.07 6.02 -6.76
N ALA A 45 17.41 6.58 -5.60
CA ALA A 45 16.56 6.51 -4.41
C ALA A 45 15.19 7.19 -4.62
N THR A 46 15.11 8.27 -5.40
CA THR A 46 13.85 8.94 -5.72
C THR A 46 13.04 8.18 -6.76
N HIS A 47 13.68 7.64 -7.81
CA HIS A 47 13.05 6.91 -8.91
C HIS A 47 12.36 5.62 -8.45
N TYR A 48 12.99 4.88 -7.54
CA TYR A 48 12.42 3.64 -7.03
C TYR A 48 11.47 3.88 -5.84
N ARG A 49 10.18 3.58 -6.02
CA ARG A 49 9.20 3.61 -4.92
C ARG A 49 9.46 2.53 -3.87
N TYR A 50 10.03 1.40 -4.29
CA TYR A 50 10.38 0.24 -3.47
C TYR A 50 11.80 -0.20 -3.82
N GLY A 51 12.58 -0.68 -2.85
CA GLY A 51 13.97 -1.15 -3.08
C GLY A 51 14.07 -2.50 -3.80
N VAL A 52 12.95 -3.02 -4.30
CA VAL A 52 12.84 -4.26 -5.07
C VAL A 52 11.82 -4.05 -6.18
N ASP A 53 12.04 -4.70 -7.32
CA ASP A 53 11.09 -4.66 -8.43
C ASP A 53 9.74 -5.25 -8.00
N PHE A 54 8.66 -4.54 -8.35
CA PHE A 54 7.33 -5.13 -8.25
C PHE A 54 7.14 -6.10 -9.41
N ILE A 55 7.34 -7.39 -9.16
CA ILE A 55 7.07 -8.43 -10.14
C ILE A 55 5.55 -8.49 -10.37
N HIS A 56 5.10 -8.09 -11.56
CA HIS A 56 3.69 -8.18 -11.94
C HIS A 56 3.20 -9.62 -11.79
N GLY A 57 2.13 -9.82 -11.01
CA GLY A 57 1.57 -11.14 -10.74
C GLY A 57 2.23 -11.90 -9.58
N SER A 58 3.20 -11.30 -8.86
CA SER A 58 3.80 -11.93 -7.68
C SER A 58 2.88 -12.02 -6.46
N VAL A 59 1.81 -11.24 -6.44
CA VAL A 59 0.79 -11.35 -5.39
C VAL A 59 -0.16 -12.47 -5.77
N GLU A 60 -0.11 -13.56 -5.01
CA GLU A 60 -1.12 -14.61 -5.07
C GLU A 60 -2.49 -14.02 -4.74
N LYS A 61 -3.38 -14.08 -5.72
CA LYS A 61 -4.75 -13.56 -5.64
C LYS A 61 -5.70 -14.73 -5.50
N SER A 62 -6.62 -14.64 -4.54
CA SER A 62 -7.67 -15.64 -4.38
C SER A 62 -8.98 -14.97 -3.98
N ARG A 63 -10.06 -15.36 -4.66
CA ARG A 63 -11.42 -15.07 -4.19
C ARG A 63 -11.98 -16.18 -3.31
N SER A 64 -11.32 -17.33 -3.24
CA SER A 64 -11.82 -18.48 -2.47
C SER A 64 -12.01 -18.11 -1.00
N TRP A 65 -11.11 -17.29 -0.44
CA TRP A 65 -11.24 -16.84 0.94
C TRP A 65 -12.49 -15.98 1.16
N CYS A 66 -12.70 -14.93 0.37
CA CYS A 66 -13.87 -14.05 0.55
C CYS A 66 -15.19 -14.71 0.18
N GLU A 67 -15.19 -15.66 -0.77
CA GLU A 67 -16.38 -16.38 -1.21
C GLU A 67 -16.76 -17.54 -0.27
N HIS A 68 -15.80 -18.25 0.32
CA HIS A 68 -16.05 -19.51 1.04
C HIS A 68 -15.65 -19.48 2.51
N VAL A 69 -14.67 -18.67 2.91
CA VAL A 69 -14.19 -18.62 4.29
C VAL A 69 -14.88 -17.50 5.05
N LEU A 70 -14.80 -16.27 4.54
CA LEU A 70 -15.32 -15.07 5.21
C LEU A 70 -16.81 -15.17 5.62
N PRO A 71 -17.73 -15.73 4.82
CA PRO A 71 -19.14 -15.85 5.23
C PRO A 71 -19.36 -16.87 6.36
N ASN A 72 -18.41 -17.77 6.59
CA ASN A 72 -18.53 -18.91 7.50
C ASN A 72 -17.68 -18.77 8.78
N ILE A 73 -16.95 -17.66 8.95
CA ILE A 73 -16.20 -17.42 10.20
C ILE A 73 -17.15 -17.00 11.32
N ASP A 74 -16.69 -17.15 12.57
CA ASP A 74 -17.46 -16.69 13.72
C ASP A 74 -17.68 -15.17 13.70
N GLU A 75 -18.78 -14.74 14.31
CA GLU A 75 -19.21 -13.35 14.29
C GLU A 75 -18.17 -12.39 14.89
N GLY A 76 -17.38 -12.85 15.87
CA GLY A 76 -16.32 -12.08 16.50
C GLY A 76 -15.21 -11.75 15.52
N ARG A 77 -14.70 -12.76 14.80
CA ARG A 77 -13.70 -12.57 13.73
C ARG A 77 -14.26 -11.77 12.57
N PHE A 78 -15.52 -12.01 12.17
CA PHE A 78 -16.17 -11.23 11.14
C PHE A 78 -16.21 -9.74 11.50
N ARG A 79 -16.64 -9.40 12.72
CA ARG A 79 -16.63 -8.01 13.22
C ARG A 79 -15.23 -7.40 13.25
N GLN A 80 -14.21 -8.16 13.61
CA GLN A 80 -12.84 -7.66 13.61
C GLN A 80 -12.38 -7.27 12.21
N MET A 81 -12.72 -8.09 11.20
CA MET A 81 -12.31 -7.86 9.81
C MET A 81 -13.18 -6.82 9.10
N MET A 82 -14.51 -6.95 9.19
CA MET A 82 -15.50 -6.16 8.44
C MET A 82 -16.08 -4.97 9.21
N ARG A 83 -15.80 -4.85 10.52
CA ARG A 83 -16.33 -3.78 11.40
C ARG A 83 -17.86 -3.75 11.55
N THR A 84 -18.52 -4.72 10.95
CA THR A 84 -19.97 -4.97 11.03
C THR A 84 -20.16 -6.44 11.38
N ASN A 85 -21.35 -6.81 11.84
CA ASN A 85 -21.76 -8.22 11.81
C ASN A 85 -22.40 -8.56 10.44
N TRP A 86 -22.64 -9.86 10.19
CA TRP A 86 -23.21 -10.32 8.92
C TRP A 86 -24.54 -9.66 8.58
N HIS A 87 -25.42 -9.49 9.58
CA HIS A 87 -26.72 -8.87 9.39
C HIS A 87 -26.59 -7.40 8.93
N GLN A 88 -25.74 -6.61 9.59
CA GLN A 88 -25.45 -5.23 9.21
C GLN A 88 -24.81 -5.14 7.83
N PHE A 89 -23.89 -6.05 7.50
CA PHE A 89 -23.31 -6.13 6.17
C PHE A 89 -24.39 -6.31 5.09
N GLN A 90 -25.33 -7.24 5.32
CA GLN A 90 -26.45 -7.50 4.40
C GLN A 90 -27.41 -6.32 4.27
N ILE A 91 -27.65 -5.56 5.36
CA ILE A 91 -28.44 -4.32 5.29
C ILE A 91 -27.76 -3.33 4.32
N ILE A 92 -26.48 -3.03 4.53
CA ILE A 92 -25.75 -2.09 3.66
C ILE A 92 -25.76 -2.60 2.21
N MET A 93 -25.52 -3.89 2.00
CA MET A 93 -25.52 -4.50 0.68
C MET A 93 -26.87 -4.31 -0.03
N ASN A 94 -27.99 -4.48 0.67
CA ASN A 94 -29.32 -4.30 0.09
C ASN A 94 -29.62 -2.85 -0.32
N GLU A 95 -29.05 -1.87 0.37
CA GLU A 95 -29.19 -0.45 0.01
C GLU A 95 -28.38 -0.09 -1.24
N ILE A 96 -27.20 -0.68 -1.44
CA ILE A 96 -26.27 -0.24 -2.49
C ILE A 96 -26.21 -1.15 -3.73
N LYS A 97 -26.64 -2.41 -3.63
CA LYS A 97 -26.44 -3.42 -4.68
C LYS A 97 -26.98 -3.03 -6.05
N ASP A 98 -28.01 -2.18 -6.08
CA ASP A 98 -28.71 -1.82 -7.30
C ASP A 98 -28.28 -0.48 -7.92
N ASP A 99 -27.48 0.30 -7.19
CA ASP A 99 -27.02 1.59 -7.67
C ASP A 99 -26.02 1.43 -8.84
N PRO A 100 -26.25 2.10 -9.99
CA PRO A 100 -25.37 2.02 -11.15
C PRO A 100 -23.93 2.48 -10.89
N VAL A 101 -23.67 3.31 -9.87
CA VAL A 101 -22.32 3.77 -9.54
C VAL A 101 -21.36 2.63 -9.18
N PHE A 102 -21.91 1.52 -8.67
CA PHE A 102 -21.14 0.32 -8.32
C PHE A 102 -21.09 -0.72 -9.44
N LYS A 103 -21.71 -0.46 -10.60
CA LYS A 103 -21.84 -1.41 -11.71
C LYS A 103 -21.11 -0.89 -12.96
N SER A 104 -19.89 -1.40 -13.19
CA SER A 104 -19.18 -1.22 -14.46
C SER A 104 -18.38 -2.47 -14.85
N LYS A 105 -17.99 -2.57 -16.13
CA LYS A 105 -17.22 -3.71 -16.66
C LYS A 105 -15.84 -3.89 -16.00
N GLN A 106 -15.31 -2.83 -15.38
CA GLN A 106 -13.98 -2.82 -14.76
C GLN A 106 -14.05 -2.97 -13.24
N GLN A 107 -15.24 -2.93 -12.64
CA GLN A 107 -15.43 -3.06 -11.20
C GLN A 107 -15.70 -4.51 -10.80
N PHE A 108 -15.27 -4.87 -9.60
CA PHE A 108 -15.63 -6.12 -8.94
C PHE A 108 -17.13 -6.18 -8.60
N PRO A 109 -17.69 -7.36 -8.29
CA PRO A 109 -19.03 -7.45 -7.71
C PRO A 109 -19.19 -6.50 -6.51
N VAL A 110 -20.35 -5.88 -6.36
CA VAL A 110 -20.61 -4.85 -5.33
C VAL A 110 -20.34 -5.37 -3.91
N GLU A 111 -20.62 -6.65 -3.67
CA GLU A 111 -20.33 -7.33 -2.40
C GLU A 111 -18.83 -7.29 -2.06
N ILE A 112 -17.97 -7.61 -3.04
CA ILE A 112 -16.52 -7.57 -2.86
C ILE A 112 -16.04 -6.12 -2.67
N GLN A 113 -16.61 -5.17 -3.41
CA GLN A 113 -16.30 -3.75 -3.22
C GLN A 113 -16.58 -3.32 -1.77
N LEU A 114 -17.74 -3.70 -1.22
CA LEU A 114 -18.12 -3.41 0.17
C LEU A 114 -17.17 -4.08 1.16
N MET A 115 -16.85 -5.37 0.98
CA MET A 115 -15.90 -6.10 1.83
C MET A 115 -14.52 -5.42 1.87
N VAL A 116 -13.99 -5.01 0.71
CA VAL A 116 -12.70 -4.31 0.61
C VAL A 116 -12.76 -2.96 1.33
N VAL A 117 -13.83 -2.18 1.17
CA VAL A 117 -13.99 -0.89 1.86
C VAL A 117 -14.00 -1.08 3.37
N LEU A 118 -14.82 -2.01 3.87
CA LEU A 118 -14.94 -2.29 5.30
C LEU A 118 -13.62 -2.80 5.90
N TYR A 119 -12.95 -3.71 5.21
CA TYR A 119 -11.62 -4.20 5.61
C TYR A 119 -10.60 -3.06 5.68
N ARG A 120 -10.60 -2.16 4.69
CA ARG A 120 -9.69 -1.01 4.64
C ARG A 120 -9.96 -0.03 5.77
N LEU A 121 -11.21 0.31 6.06
CA LEU A 121 -11.56 1.19 7.18
C LEU A 121 -11.04 0.63 8.51
N GLY A 122 -10.97 -0.70 8.63
CA GLY A 122 -10.42 -1.37 9.81
C GLY A 122 -8.90 -1.59 9.84
N SER A 123 -8.22 -1.50 8.70
CA SER A 123 -6.85 -2.02 8.55
C SER A 123 -5.90 -1.02 7.86
N TYR A 124 -6.29 0.25 7.75
CA TYR A 124 -5.51 1.28 7.06
C TYR A 124 -4.30 1.74 7.87
N GLY A 125 -3.12 1.80 7.25
CA GLY A 125 -1.92 2.35 7.88
C GLY A 125 -0.56 1.88 7.35
N GLU A 126 -0.53 0.85 6.49
CA GLU A 126 0.72 0.26 6.01
C GLU A 126 0.66 -0.04 4.50
N GLY A 127 1.75 0.22 3.76
CA GLY A 127 1.83 -0.06 2.32
C GLY A 127 1.64 -1.54 1.97
N ALA A 128 1.87 -2.44 2.93
CA ALA A 128 1.59 -3.88 2.82
C ALA A 128 0.08 -4.20 2.74
N SER A 129 -0.81 -3.24 3.01
CA SER A 129 -2.26 -3.46 2.95
C SER A 129 -2.74 -3.85 1.56
N VAL A 130 -2.08 -3.37 0.50
CA VAL A 130 -2.47 -3.67 -0.89
C VAL A 130 -2.31 -5.15 -1.21
N ALA A 131 -1.16 -5.74 -0.85
CA ALA A 131 -0.93 -7.17 -1.05
C ALA A 131 -1.91 -8.01 -0.23
N LYS A 132 -2.12 -7.66 1.05
CA LYS A 132 -3.08 -8.35 1.93
C LYS A 132 -4.50 -8.33 1.36
N ILE A 133 -4.95 -7.18 0.85
CA ILE A 133 -6.28 -7.05 0.22
C ILE A 133 -6.36 -7.94 -1.03
N ALA A 134 -5.37 -7.88 -1.92
CA ALA A 134 -5.34 -8.69 -3.13
C ALA A 134 -5.33 -10.21 -2.82
N THR A 135 -4.63 -10.64 -1.77
CA THR A 135 -4.63 -12.05 -1.36
C THR A 135 -5.97 -12.53 -0.82
N LEU A 136 -6.69 -11.68 -0.07
CA LEU A 136 -7.97 -12.04 0.55
C LEU A 136 -9.17 -11.88 -0.40
N PHE A 137 -9.14 -10.90 -1.30
CA PHE A 137 -10.29 -10.48 -2.09
C PHE A 137 -10.11 -10.59 -3.61
N GLY A 138 -8.88 -10.81 -4.11
CA GLY A 138 -8.55 -10.91 -5.55
C GLY A 138 -7.98 -9.64 -6.19
#